data_AF-A0A355UKE8-F1
#
_entry.id   AF-A0A355UKE8-F1
#
_cell.length_a   1.000
_cell.length_b   1.000
_cell.length_c   1.000
_cell.angle_alpha   90.00
_cell.angle_beta   90.00
_cell.angle_gamma   90.00
#
_symmetry.space_group_name_H-M   'P 1'
#
loop_
_entity.id
_entity.type
_entity.pdbx_description
1 polymer ?
#
loop_
_entity_poly.entity_id
_entity_poly.type
_entity_poly.pdbx_seq_one_letter_code
_entity_poly.pdbx_strand_id
1 'polypeptide(L)'
;DRKPEFKNLNNIEKASRLIYLNKTCYNGLFRVNSQGEFNTPFGNYKNPNIVNEHVLRVVNKYLNENDIRILNYDFEEALKGIRKGSFVYFDPPYMPISDSSSFTGYTLDGFNIEDQIRLKNLCDNLDGKGVKFLLSNSSAPFILDLYKDY
;
A
#
# COMPACT_ATOMS: atom_id res chain seq x y z
N ASP A 1 -12.04 -11.21 -12.61
CA ASP A 1 -11.89 -9.90 -13.28
C ASP A 1 -12.14 -10.03 -14.77
N ARG A 2 -11.44 -10.93 -15.49
CA ARG A 2 -11.53 -11.02 -16.95
C ARG A 2 -12.86 -11.53 -17.53
N LYS A 3 -13.66 -12.20 -16.71
CA LYS A 3 -14.96 -12.71 -17.12
C LYS A 3 -16.10 -11.80 -16.65
N PRO A 4 -17.18 -11.63 -17.45
CA PRO A 4 -18.30 -10.74 -17.11
C PRO A 4 -18.92 -11.01 -15.75
N GLU A 5 -18.94 -12.27 -15.29
CA GLU A 5 -19.57 -12.69 -14.03
C GLU A 5 -18.86 -12.09 -12.81
N PHE A 6 -17.60 -11.68 -12.94
CA PHE A 6 -16.89 -11.01 -11.85
C PHE A 6 -17.59 -9.73 -11.39
N LYS A 7 -18.26 -9.01 -12.30
CA LYS A 7 -19.01 -7.80 -11.95
C LYS A 7 -20.20 -8.10 -11.04
N ASN A 8 -20.75 -9.31 -11.13
CA ASN A 8 -21.92 -9.75 -10.36
C ASN A 8 -21.56 -10.23 -8.95
N LEU A 9 -20.26 -10.42 -8.65
CA LEU A 9 -19.83 -10.81 -7.31
C LEU A 9 -20.06 -9.69 -6.30
N ASN A 10 -20.53 -10.04 -5.11
CA ASN A 10 -20.62 -9.13 -3.99
C ASN A 10 -19.22 -8.85 -3.37
N ASN A 11 -19.15 -7.90 -2.43
CA ASN A 11 -17.87 -7.49 -1.85
C ASN A 11 -17.19 -8.61 -1.05
N ILE A 12 -17.94 -9.49 -0.40
CA ILE A 12 -17.39 -10.63 0.35
C ILE A 12 -16.78 -11.65 -0.60
N GLU A 13 -17.44 -11.95 -1.71
CA GLU A 13 -16.94 -12.86 -2.75
C GLU A 13 -15.67 -12.29 -3.41
N LYS A 14 -15.67 -10.99 -3.73
CA LYS A 14 -14.49 -10.30 -4.29
C LYS A 14 -13.31 -10.32 -3.33
N ALA A 15 -13.53 -9.99 -2.05
CA ALA A 15 -12.50 -10.04 -1.02
C ALA A 15 -11.96 -11.46 -0.79
N SER A 16 -12.85 -12.45 -0.72
CA SER A 16 -12.49 -13.87 -0.56
C SER A 16 -11.65 -14.36 -1.74
N ARG A 17 -12.03 -13.99 -2.97
CA ARG A 17 -11.25 -14.29 -4.18
C ARG A 17 -9.86 -13.65 -4.11
N LEU A 18 -9.75 -12.40 -3.69
CA LEU A 18 -8.46 -11.70 -3.59
C LEU A 18 -7.52 -12.40 -2.59
N ILE A 19 -8.01 -12.77 -1.40
CA ILE A 19 -7.23 -13.51 -0.40
C ILE A 19 -6.77 -14.85 -0.96
N TYR A 20 -7.66 -15.60 -1.60
CA TYR A 20 -7.31 -16.87 -2.24
C TYR A 20 -6.21 -16.71 -3.29
N LEU A 21 -6.36 -15.74 -4.22
CA LEU A 21 -5.36 -15.49 -5.25
C LEU A 21 -4.02 -15.06 -4.64
N ASN A 22 -4.02 -14.15 -3.67
CA ASN A 22 -2.81 -13.70 -3.00
C ASN A 22 -2.09 -14.85 -2.27
N LYS A 23 -2.81 -15.75 -1.59
CA LYS A 23 -2.18 -16.87 -0.87
C LYS A 23 -1.70 -18.00 -1.77
N THR A 24 -2.12 -18.02 -3.04
CA THR A 24 -1.81 -19.10 -3.99
C THR A 24 -0.94 -18.65 -5.16
N CYS A 25 -0.80 -17.34 -5.41
CA CYS A 25 -0.01 -16.78 -6.49
C CYS A 25 1.48 -16.69 -6.14
N TYR A 26 2.31 -16.56 -7.16
CA TYR A 26 3.76 -16.44 -7.03
C TYR A 26 4.15 -15.31 -6.07
N ASN A 27 4.87 -15.65 -5.01
CA ASN A 27 5.39 -14.77 -3.95
C ASN A 27 4.33 -13.88 -3.26
N GLY A 28 3.05 -14.25 -3.33
CA GLY A 28 1.97 -13.42 -2.79
C GLY A 28 1.89 -12.04 -3.44
N LEU A 29 2.35 -11.90 -4.69
CA LEU A 29 2.37 -10.63 -5.40
C LEU A 29 0.97 -10.26 -5.88
N PHE A 30 0.57 -9.02 -5.58
CA PHE A 30 -0.58 -8.39 -6.20
C PHE A 30 -0.12 -7.57 -7.41
N ARG A 31 -0.48 -8.02 -8.61
CA ARG A 31 -0.18 -7.33 -9.87
C ARG A 31 -1.40 -7.37 -10.79
N VAL A 32 -1.64 -6.27 -11.46
CA VAL A 32 -2.68 -6.13 -12.48
C VAL A 32 -2.08 -5.74 -13.83
N ASN A 33 -2.79 -6.00 -14.92
CA ASN A 33 -2.47 -5.41 -16.23
C ASN A 33 -3.05 -4.00 -16.35
N SER A 34 -2.83 -3.33 -17.48
CA SER A 34 -3.39 -2.00 -17.79
C SER A 34 -4.93 -1.96 -17.84
N GLN A 35 -5.60 -3.11 -17.83
CA GLN A 35 -7.06 -3.22 -17.73
C GLN A 35 -7.55 -3.45 -16.30
N GLY A 36 -6.65 -3.43 -15.30
CA GLY A 36 -6.97 -3.65 -13.89
C GLY A 36 -7.22 -5.13 -13.54
N GLU A 37 -6.86 -6.06 -14.41
CA GLU A 37 -7.09 -7.49 -14.21
C GLU A 37 -5.89 -8.15 -13.55
N PHE A 38 -6.13 -8.99 -12.53
CA PHE A 38 -5.08 -9.75 -11.86
C PHE A 38 -4.29 -10.61 -12.87
N ASN A 39 -2.96 -10.56 -12.79
CA ASN A 39 -2.08 -11.26 -13.73
C ASN A 39 -0.84 -11.91 -13.09
N THR A 40 -0.83 -12.12 -11.77
CA THR A 40 0.24 -12.88 -11.11
C THR A 40 0.05 -14.38 -11.37
N PRO A 41 1.10 -15.12 -11.80
CA PRO A 41 1.00 -16.56 -12.04
C PRO A 41 0.81 -17.37 -10.75
N PHE A 42 0.43 -18.64 -10.88
CA PHE A 42 0.31 -19.57 -9.76
C PHE A 42 1.66 -19.85 -9.09
N GLY A 43 1.70 -19.88 -7.76
CA GLY A 43 2.93 -19.98 -6.96
C GLY A 43 3.40 -21.40 -6.65
N ASN A 44 2.58 -22.43 -6.96
CA ASN A 44 2.91 -23.85 -6.74
C ASN A 44 3.26 -24.22 -5.28
N TYR A 45 2.55 -23.63 -4.31
CA TYR A 45 2.71 -23.97 -2.90
C TYR A 45 2.05 -25.31 -2.57
N LYS A 46 2.75 -26.17 -1.81
CA LYS A 46 2.23 -27.49 -1.39
C LYS A 46 1.06 -27.38 -0.40
N ASN A 47 1.11 -26.42 0.52
CA ASN A 47 0.07 -26.19 1.52
C ASN A 47 -0.05 -24.69 1.83
N PRO A 48 -0.63 -23.88 0.92
CA PRO A 48 -0.81 -22.45 1.16
C PRO A 48 -1.76 -22.22 2.35
N ASN A 49 -1.40 -21.28 3.24
CA ASN A 49 -2.29 -20.85 4.32
C ASN A 49 -3.38 -19.91 3.76
N ILE A 50 -4.37 -20.49 3.08
CA ILE A 50 -5.43 -19.76 2.38
C ILE A 50 -6.40 -19.12 3.38
N VAL A 51 -6.80 -19.86 4.41
CA VAL A 51 -7.76 -19.41 5.42
C VAL A 51 -7.11 -19.50 6.80
N ASN A 52 -6.81 -18.33 7.37
CA ASN A 52 -6.40 -18.22 8.77
C ASN A 52 -7.55 -17.64 9.59
N GLU A 53 -8.48 -18.51 9.99
CA GLU A 53 -9.70 -18.13 10.71
C GLU A 53 -9.41 -17.33 11.98
N HIS A 54 -8.43 -17.79 12.77
CA HIS A 54 -8.05 -17.13 14.01
C HIS A 54 -7.66 -15.67 13.78
N VAL A 55 -6.76 -15.41 12.82
CA VAL A 55 -6.34 -14.05 12.47
C VAL A 55 -7.51 -13.22 11.96
N LEU A 56 -8.36 -13.78 11.10
CA LEU A 56 -9.53 -13.07 10.57
C LEU A 56 -10.49 -12.63 11.70
N ARG A 57 -10.75 -13.51 12.67
CA ARG A 57 -11.61 -13.19 13.81
C ARG A 57 -11.00 -12.14 14.73
N VAL A 58 -9.70 -12.22 15.01
CA VAL A 58 -8.99 -11.24 15.84
C VAL A 58 -8.97 -9.87 15.17
N VAL A 59 -8.65 -9.79 13.88
CA VAL A 59 -8.68 -8.53 13.12
C VAL A 59 -10.09 -7.96 13.05
N ASN A 60 -11.10 -8.79 12.78
CA ASN A 60 -12.50 -8.35 12.79
C ASN A 60 -12.90 -7.75 14.15
N LYS A 61 -12.56 -8.43 15.25
CA LYS A 61 -12.84 -7.93 16.60
C LYS A 61 -12.17 -6.57 16.82
N TYR A 62 -10.86 -6.47 16.55
CA TYR A 62 -10.11 -5.24 16.73
C TYR A 62 -10.67 -4.06 15.91
N LEU A 63 -11.03 -4.29 14.65
CA LEU A 63 -11.58 -3.24 13.77
C LEU A 63 -12.97 -2.74 14.21
N ASN A 64 -13.80 -3.59 14.81
CA ASN A 64 -15.15 -3.20 15.24
C ASN A 64 -15.19 -2.62 16.67
N GLU A 65 -14.23 -2.95 17.52
CA GLU A 65 -14.19 -2.51 18.93
C GLU A 65 -13.40 -1.20 19.15
N ASN A 66 -12.69 -0.71 18.14
CA ASN A 66 -11.87 0.49 18.23
C ASN A 66 -12.34 1.57 17.24
N ASP A 67 -11.97 2.82 17.52
CA ASP A 67 -12.23 3.96 16.62
C ASP A 67 -11.25 3.94 15.44
N ILE A 68 -11.60 3.18 14.40
CA ILE A 68 -10.76 2.97 13.21
C ILE A 68 -11.53 3.41 11.97
N ARG A 69 -10.90 4.29 11.19
CA ARG A 69 -11.41 4.72 9.89
C ARG A 69 -10.52 4.18 8.78
N ILE A 70 -11.09 3.35 7.90
CA ILE A 70 -10.41 2.84 6.71
C ILE A 70 -10.72 3.77 5.54
N LEU A 71 -9.67 4.21 4.86
CA LEU A 71 -9.73 5.18 3.77
C LEU A 71 -9.14 4.59 2.48
N ASN A 72 -9.63 5.04 1.34
CA ASN A 72 -9.03 4.79 0.03
C ASN A 72 -8.95 6.12 -0.71
N TYR A 73 -7.82 6.80 -0.56
CA TYR A 73 -7.54 8.13 -1.08
C TYR A 73 -6.04 8.26 -1.39
N ASP A 74 -5.70 9.27 -2.19
CA ASP A 74 -4.34 9.81 -2.23
C ASP A 74 -3.91 10.26 -0.82
N PHE A 75 -2.61 10.18 -0.54
CA PHE A 75 -2.07 10.42 0.80
C PHE A 75 -2.27 11.87 1.28
N GLU A 76 -2.29 12.87 0.39
CA GLU A 76 -2.56 14.26 0.75
C GLU A 76 -4.04 14.43 1.15
N GLU A 77 -4.94 13.79 0.41
CA GLU A 77 -6.38 13.80 0.69
C GLU A 77 -6.72 13.08 2.00
N ALA A 78 -6.06 11.95 2.27
CA ALA A 78 -6.26 11.17 3.49
C ALA A 78 -5.91 11.96 4.77
N LEU A 79 -5.03 12.95 4.68
CA LEU A 79 -4.57 13.76 5.80
C LEU A 79 -5.25 15.14 5.89
N LYS A 80 -6.20 15.45 5.00
CA LYS A 80 -7.00 16.67 5.12
C LYS A 80 -7.77 16.68 6.44
N GLY A 81 -7.62 17.78 7.19
CA GLY A 81 -8.28 17.95 8.50
C GLY A 81 -7.60 17.21 9.65
N ILE A 82 -6.35 16.75 9.48
CA ILE A 82 -5.58 16.16 10.57
C ILE A 82 -5.48 17.12 11.76
N ARG A 83 -5.72 16.58 12.97
CA ARG A 83 -5.73 17.36 14.21
C ARG A 83 -4.32 17.56 14.74
N LYS A 84 -4.06 18.72 15.36
CA LYS A 84 -2.84 18.95 16.13
C LYS A 84 -2.70 17.87 17.23
N GLY A 85 -1.48 17.38 17.45
CA GLY A 85 -1.20 16.30 18.39
C GLY A 85 -1.35 14.89 17.81
N SER A 86 -1.73 14.76 16.53
CA SER A 86 -1.67 13.48 15.81
C SER A 86 -0.23 13.05 15.57
N PHE A 87 -0.05 11.76 15.34
CA PHE A 87 1.19 11.16 14.84
C PHE A 87 0.92 10.45 13.51
N VAL A 88 1.78 10.66 12.52
CA VAL A 88 1.60 10.08 11.18
C VAL A 88 2.77 9.17 10.84
N TYR A 89 2.48 7.97 10.37
CA TYR A 89 3.49 7.07 9.82
C TYR A 89 3.32 6.95 8.31
N PHE A 90 4.40 7.21 7.56
CA PHE A 90 4.45 7.07 6.11
C PHE A 90 5.37 5.91 5.70
N ASP A 91 4.83 5.04 4.86
CA ASP A 91 5.55 3.92 4.24
C ASP A 91 5.23 3.87 2.73
N PRO A 92 5.72 4.86 1.95
CA PRO A 92 5.47 4.93 0.50
C PRO A 92 6.20 3.80 -0.23
N PRO A 93 5.89 3.54 -1.52
CA PRO A 93 6.77 2.75 -2.37
C PRO A 93 8.20 3.31 -2.36
N TYR A 94 9.19 2.45 -2.12
CA TYR A 94 10.57 2.86 -1.92
C TYR A 94 11.25 3.30 -3.22
N MET A 95 12.08 4.33 -3.12
CA MET A 95 12.93 4.74 -4.24
C MET A 95 13.97 3.64 -4.54
N PRO A 96 14.18 3.22 -5.80
CA PRO A 96 15.24 2.29 -6.15
C PRO A 96 16.64 2.84 -5.79
N ILE A 97 17.53 1.98 -5.29
CA ILE A 97 18.89 2.38 -4.89
C ILE A 97 19.81 2.53 -6.10
N SER A 98 19.54 1.82 -7.19
CA SER A 98 20.26 1.91 -8.47
C SER A 98 19.32 1.76 -9.66
N ASP A 99 19.71 2.31 -10.81
CA ASP A 99 18.99 2.12 -12.09
C ASP A 99 18.86 0.64 -12.45
N SER A 100 19.81 -0.21 -12.05
CA SER A 100 19.76 -1.67 -12.25
C SER A 100 18.86 -2.43 -11.28
N SER A 101 18.50 -1.82 -10.14
CA SER A 101 17.53 -2.37 -9.17
C SER A 101 16.09 -2.04 -9.55
N SER A 102 15.90 -1.25 -10.61
CA SER A 102 14.60 -1.05 -11.24
C SER A 102 14.19 -2.37 -11.89
N PHE A 103 13.51 -3.22 -11.13
CA PHE A 103 12.59 -4.17 -11.74
C PHE A 103 11.51 -3.31 -12.40
N THR A 104 11.74 -2.97 -13.68
CA THR A 104 11.07 -2.00 -14.57
C THR A 104 9.62 -2.36 -14.90
N GLY A 105 8.89 -2.95 -13.95
CA GLY A 105 7.50 -3.37 -14.10
C GLY A 105 6.52 -2.72 -13.11
N TYR A 106 6.98 -1.95 -12.12
CA TYR A 106 6.11 -1.32 -11.12
C TYR A 106 6.01 0.21 -11.24
N THR A 107 6.86 0.85 -12.06
CA THR A 107 7.04 2.32 -12.07
C THR A 107 6.36 3.04 -13.23
N LEU A 108 5.74 2.33 -14.19
CA LEU A 108 5.06 2.99 -15.31
C LEU A 108 3.68 3.58 -14.91
N ASP A 109 3.09 3.13 -13.78
CA ASP A 109 1.84 3.65 -13.19
C ASP A 109 1.98 3.95 -11.67
N GLY A 110 3.21 4.02 -11.14
CA GLY A 110 3.48 3.97 -9.69
C GLY A 110 4.34 5.11 -9.15
N PHE A 111 4.10 5.45 -7.87
CA PHE A 111 4.71 6.50 -7.05
C PHE A 111 6.12 6.93 -7.51
N ASN A 112 6.21 8.08 -8.16
CA ASN A 112 7.41 8.55 -8.84
C ASN A 112 8.22 9.56 -8.00
N ILE A 113 9.25 10.16 -8.61
CA ILE A 113 10.09 11.17 -7.94
C ILE A 113 9.25 12.39 -7.53
N GLU A 114 8.31 12.81 -8.39
CA GLU A 114 7.39 13.90 -8.10
C GLU A 114 6.49 13.58 -6.90
N ASP A 115 6.05 12.33 -6.74
CA ASP A 115 5.29 11.86 -5.58
C ASP A 115 6.13 11.81 -4.31
N GLN A 116 7.41 11.44 -4.39
CA GLN A 116 8.34 11.54 -3.25
C GLN A 116 8.50 13.00 -2.80
N ILE A 117 8.59 13.94 -3.74
CA ILE A 117 8.66 15.38 -3.45
C ILE A 117 7.33 15.89 -2.86
N ARG A 118 6.17 15.47 -3.42
CA ARG A 118 4.85 15.78 -2.84
C ARG A 118 4.75 15.31 -1.39
N LEU A 119 5.22 14.09 -1.11
CA LEU A 119 5.25 13.54 0.24
C LEU A 119 6.18 14.32 1.17
N LYS A 120 7.37 14.74 0.72
CA LYS A 120 8.27 15.61 1.48
C LYS A 120 7.61 16.95 1.83
N ASN A 121 6.97 17.59 0.85
CA ASN A 121 6.26 18.85 1.06
C ASN A 121 5.13 18.70 2.08
N LEU A 122 4.43 17.56 2.06
CA LEU A 122 3.43 17.24 3.07
C LEU A 122 4.06 17.07 4.46
N CYS A 123 5.20 16.39 4.56
CA CYS A 123 5.95 16.25 5.80
C CYS A 123 6.37 17.62 6.39
N ASP A 124 6.87 18.54 5.54
CA ASP A 124 7.20 19.91 5.95
C ASP A 124 5.99 20.66 6.48
N ASN A 125 4.84 20.52 5.81
CA ASN A 125 3.59 21.13 6.24
C ASN A 125 3.12 20.59 7.60
N LEU A 126 3.26 19.28 7.81
CA LEU A 126 2.92 18.64 9.09
C LEU A 126 3.84 19.11 10.21
N ASP A 127 5.15 19.13 10.00
CA ASP A 127 6.13 19.59 11.00
C ASP A 127 5.94 21.07 11.35
N GLY A 128 5.72 21.92 10.33
CA GLY A 128 5.39 23.34 10.52
C GLY A 128 4.10 23.58 11.33
N LYS A 129 3.18 22.61 11.34
CA LYS A 129 1.96 22.62 12.17
C LYS A 129 2.15 21.95 13.55
N GLY A 130 3.34 21.42 13.83
CA GLY A 130 3.65 20.67 15.05
C GLY A 130 3.02 19.28 15.10
N VAL A 131 2.67 18.69 13.96
CA VAL A 131 2.25 17.30 13.85
C VAL A 131 3.50 16.44 13.66
N LYS A 132 3.68 15.43 14.51
CA LYS A 132 4.84 14.53 14.41
C LYS A 132 4.60 13.48 13.35
N PHE A 133 5.65 13.16 12.60
CA PHE A 133 5.60 12.07 11.63
C PHE A 133 6.85 11.19 11.74
N LEU A 134 6.73 9.98 11.20
CA LEU A 134 7.83 9.07 10.92
C LEU A 134 7.67 8.60 9.47
N LEU A 135 8.78 8.54 8.74
CA LEU A 135 8.79 8.08 7.36
C LEU A 135 9.83 6.96 7.17
N SER A 136 9.43 5.89 6.51
CA SER A 136 10.31 4.81 6.07
C SER A 136 10.54 4.90 4.57
N ASN A 137 11.77 4.64 4.11
CA ASN A 137 12.11 4.60 2.69
C ASN A 137 13.46 3.87 2.50
N SER A 138 13.93 3.73 1.26
CA SER A 138 15.27 3.22 0.97
C SER A 138 16.36 4.25 1.33
N SER A 139 17.61 3.77 1.37
CA SER A 139 18.80 4.61 1.52
C SER A 139 19.32 5.17 0.19
N ALA A 140 18.45 5.37 -0.81
CA ALA A 140 18.84 5.94 -2.09
C ALA A 140 19.39 7.37 -1.88
N PRO A 141 20.46 7.80 -2.57
CA PRO A 141 21.05 9.13 -2.40
C PRO A 141 20.03 10.27 -2.56
N PHE A 142 19.10 10.13 -3.50
CA PHE A 142 18.00 11.08 -3.69
C PHE A 142 17.13 11.24 -2.43
N ILE A 143 16.75 10.14 -1.77
CA ILE A 143 15.92 10.19 -0.55
C ILE A 143 16.70 10.79 0.62
N LEU A 144 17.97 10.43 0.78
CA LEU A 144 18.83 11.00 1.81
C LEU A 144 19.00 12.52 1.63
N ASP A 145 19.18 13.00 0.40
CA ASP A 145 19.23 14.44 0.12
C ASP A 145 17.87 15.12 0.30
N LEU A 146 16.78 14.47 -0.13
CA LEU A 146 15.42 15.01 -0.04
C LEU A 146 15.00 15.28 1.41
N TYR A 147 15.42 14.45 2.36
CA TYR A 147 15.07 14.56 3.79
C TYR A 147 16.22 15.04 4.68
N LYS A 148 17.29 15.63 4.13
CA LYS A 148 18.50 16.02 4.87
C LYS A 148 18.32 17.02 6.02
N ASP A 149 17.19 17.73 6.05
CA ASP A 149 16.87 18.72 7.07
C ASP A 149 16.20 18.12 8.32
N TYR A 150 16.06 16.79 8.37
CA TYR A 150 15.48 16.03 9.48
C TYR A 150 16.51 15.17 10.22
#